data_AF-A0A7C4HE04-F1
#
_entry.id   AF-A0A7C4HE04-F1
#
_cell.length_a   1.000
_cell.length_b   1.000
_cell.length_c   1.000
_cell.angle_alpha   90.00
_cell.angle_beta   90.00
_cell.angle_gamma   90.00
#
_symmetry.space_group_name_H-M   'P 1'
#
loop_
_entity.id
_entity.type
_entity.pdbx_description
1 polymer ?
#
loop_
_entity_poly.entity_id
_entity_poly.type
_entity_poly.pdbx_seq_one_letter_code
_entity_poly.pdbx_strand_id
1 'polypeptide(L)'
;MSEDVCSVLREIVELIASIYIISETNDQVVKTRLSDLQSRLDSLITFLEEYCDKDCYERIIKLISSRKYRDEDIDSILIKIHECMINYGCRSNVSIVE
;
A
#
# COMPACT_ATOMS: atom_id res chain seq x y z
N MET A 1 8.81 -18.39 -2.04
CA MET A 1 7.78 -18.04 -3.04
C MET A 1 6.58 -17.37 -2.41
N SER A 2 5.66 -18.07 -1.71
CA SER A 2 4.52 -17.38 -1.08
C SER A 2 4.94 -16.44 0.06
N GLU A 3 5.96 -16.79 0.84
CA GLU A 3 6.42 -15.96 1.96
C GLU A 3 7.07 -14.63 1.51
N ASP A 4 7.80 -14.65 0.39
CA ASP A 4 8.39 -13.45 -0.22
C ASP A 4 7.28 -12.51 -0.73
N VAL A 5 6.25 -13.07 -1.38
CA VAL A 5 5.05 -12.33 -1.82
C VAL A 5 4.35 -11.68 -0.64
N CYS A 6 4.11 -12.43 0.43
CA CYS A 6 3.45 -11.90 1.61
C CYS A 6 4.26 -10.81 2.31
N SER A 7 5.59 -10.88 2.31
CA SER A 7 6.44 -9.84 2.87
C SER A 7 6.28 -8.53 2.09
N VAL A 8 6.34 -8.60 0.77
CA VAL A 8 6.22 -7.40 -0.09
C VAL A 8 4.82 -6.79 0.01
N LEU A 9 3.76 -7.60 0.00
CA LEU A 9 2.38 -7.10 0.14
C LEU A 9 2.15 -6.40 1.49
N ARG A 10 2.71 -6.94 2.59
CA ARG A 10 2.64 -6.28 3.91
C ARG A 10 3.39 -4.96 3.91
N GLU A 11 4.59 -4.93 3.33
CA GLU A 11 5.39 -3.70 3.23
C GLU A 11 4.65 -2.62 2.43
N ILE A 12 3.98 -2.99 1.34
CA ILE A 12 3.17 -2.06 0.55
C ILE A 12 2.03 -1.48 1.38
N VAL A 13 1.31 -2.31 2.15
CA VAL A 13 0.25 -1.86 3.07
C VAL A 13 0.78 -0.86 4.10
N GLU A 14 1.90 -1.19 4.75
CA GLU A 14 2.54 -0.33 5.75
C GLU A 14 2.99 1.01 5.16
N LEU A 15 3.52 0.99 3.93
CA LEU A 15 3.92 2.20 3.21
C LEU A 15 2.72 3.09 2.89
N ILE A 16 1.63 2.52 2.38
CA ILE A 16 0.41 3.28 2.05
C ILE A 16 -0.16 3.94 3.30
N ALA A 17 -0.29 3.18 4.40
CA ALA A 17 -0.77 3.71 5.68
C ALA A 17 0.15 4.83 6.21
N SER A 18 1.47 4.64 6.14
CA SER A 18 2.45 5.64 6.59
C SER A 18 2.40 6.92 5.75
N ILE A 19 2.30 6.77 4.42
CA ILE A 19 2.18 7.89 3.48
C ILE A 19 0.92 8.70 3.78
N TYR A 20 -0.21 8.04 4.00
CA TYR A 20 -1.47 8.69 4.35
C TYR A 20 -1.39 9.46 5.68
N ILE A 21 -0.89 8.82 6.75
CA ILE A 21 -0.73 9.48 8.06
C ILE A 21 0.19 10.71 7.96
N ILE A 22 1.26 10.60 7.19
CA ILE A 22 2.21 11.70 6.99
C ILE A 22 1.61 12.80 6.11
N SER A 23 0.82 12.47 5.09
CA SER A 23 0.19 13.47 4.22
C SER A 23 -0.80 14.35 4.97
N GLU A 24 -1.51 13.77 5.95
CA GLU A 24 -2.47 14.47 6.81
C GLU A 24 -1.81 15.28 7.95
N THR A 25 -0.53 15.03 8.22
CA THR A 25 0.23 15.76 9.23
C THR A 25 0.56 17.19 8.77
N ASN A 26 0.55 18.16 9.68
CA ASN A 26 0.95 19.54 9.40
C ASN A 26 2.44 19.84 9.61
N ASP A 27 3.21 18.85 10.09
CA ASP A 27 4.65 18.96 10.36
C ASP A 27 5.48 18.88 9.06
N GLN A 28 6.17 19.98 8.73
CA GLN A 28 7.01 20.09 7.54
C GLN A 28 8.25 19.18 7.59
N VAL A 29 8.81 18.90 8.77
CA VAL A 29 9.96 18.00 8.93
C VAL A 29 9.54 16.56 8.67
N VAL A 30 8.31 16.20 9.02
CA VAL A 30 7.76 14.87 8.73
C VAL A 30 7.43 14.75 7.24
N LYS A 31 6.94 15.82 6.60
CA LYS A 31 6.66 15.85 5.16
C LYS A 31 7.89 15.62 4.28
N THR A 32 9.10 15.96 4.73
CA THR A 32 10.31 15.65 3.93
C THR A 32 10.57 14.16 3.80
N ARG A 33 10.04 13.32 4.71
CA ARG A 33 10.14 11.85 4.60
C ARG A 33 9.14 11.26 3.61
N LEU A 34 8.14 12.04 3.21
CA LEU A 34 7.08 11.59 2.31
C LEU A 34 7.65 11.19 0.93
N SER A 35 8.63 11.93 0.40
CA SER A 35 9.26 11.62 -0.89
C SER A 35 10.01 10.30 -0.87
N ASP A 36 10.67 9.99 0.25
CA ASP A 36 11.44 8.74 0.40
C ASP A 36 10.50 7.54 0.49
N LEU A 37 9.40 7.68 1.24
CA LEU A 37 8.37 6.64 1.33
C LEU A 37 7.64 6.43 0.00
N GLN A 38 7.32 7.51 -0.72
CA GLN A 38 6.74 7.45 -2.06
C GLN A 38 7.67 6.73 -3.04
N SER A 39 8.96 7.07 -3.03
CA SER A 39 9.96 6.42 -3.90
C SER A 39 10.09 4.92 -3.58
N ARG A 40 10.01 4.54 -2.31
CA ARG A 40 10.01 3.13 -1.91
C ARG A 40 8.75 2.42 -2.37
N LEU A 41 7.58 3.04 -2.24
CA LEU A 41 6.32 2.49 -2.75
C LEU A 41 6.36 2.33 -4.28
N ASP A 42 6.88 3.32 -5.01
CA ASP A 42 7.08 3.25 -6.47
C ASP A 42 7.97 2.06 -6.87
N SER A 43 9.01 1.76 -6.10
CA SER A 43 9.90 0.63 -6.39
C SER A 43 9.25 -0.74 -6.20
N LEU A 44 8.17 -0.81 -5.41
CA LEU A 44 7.45 -2.04 -5.11
C LEU A 44 6.16 -2.20 -5.93
N ILE A 45 5.72 -1.17 -6.65
CA ILE A 45 4.41 -1.20 -7.31
C ILE A 45 4.35 -2.18 -8.48
N THR A 46 5.47 -2.40 -9.17
CA THR A 46 5.58 -3.38 -10.25
C THR A 46 5.37 -4.81 -9.74
N PHE A 47 5.62 -5.05 -8.46
CA PHE A 47 5.28 -6.31 -7.81
C PHE A 47 3.77 -6.58 -7.84
N LEU A 48 2.95 -5.55 -7.67
CA LEU A 48 1.50 -5.70 -7.68
C LEU A 48 0.96 -6.03 -9.08
N GLU A 49 1.62 -5.54 -10.12
CA GLU A 49 1.29 -5.89 -11.52
C GLU A 49 1.54 -7.39 -11.80
N GLU A 50 2.58 -7.96 -11.19
CA GLU A 50 2.95 -9.37 -11.37
C GLU A 50 2.10 -10.31 -10.52
N TYR A 51 1.78 -9.93 -9.28
CA TYR A 51 1.18 -10.85 -8.30
C TYR A 51 -0.28 -10.56 -7.98
N CYS A 52 -0.75 -9.32 -8.08
CA CYS A 52 -2.13 -8.95 -7.78
C CYS A 52 -2.93 -8.67 -9.07
N ASP A 53 -4.24 -8.43 -8.93
CA ASP A 53 -5.06 -8.11 -10.09
C ASP A 53 -4.73 -6.71 -10.65
N LYS A 54 -5.06 -6.52 -11.93
CA LYS A 54 -4.79 -5.27 -12.65
C LYS A 54 -5.49 -4.06 -12.02
N ASP A 55 -6.68 -4.27 -11.43
CA ASP A 55 -7.45 -3.21 -10.76
C ASP A 55 -6.71 -2.70 -9.52
N CYS A 56 -6.11 -3.58 -8.72
CA CYS A 56 -5.26 -3.24 -7.58
C CYS A 56 -4.08 -2.37 -7.99
N TYR A 57 -3.36 -2.77 -9.05
CA TYR A 57 -2.24 -2.02 -9.59
C TYR A 57 -2.67 -0.62 -10.09
N GLU A 58 -3.73 -0.55 -10.91
CA GLU A 58 -4.22 0.72 -11.48
C GLU A 58 -4.68 1.70 -10.38
N ARG A 59 -5.30 1.20 -9.30
CA ARG A 59 -5.70 2.03 -8.15
C ARG A 59 -4.50 2.63 -7.43
N ILE A 60 -3.46 1.86 -7.18
CA ILE A 60 -2.27 2.32 -6.45
C ILE A 60 -1.49 3.32 -7.31
N ILE A 61 -1.33 3.07 -8.62
CA ILE A 61 -0.71 4.05 -9.53
C ILE A 61 -1.47 5.37 -9.51
N LYS A 62 -2.80 5.32 -9.52
CA LYS A 62 -3.64 6.52 -9.47
C LYS A 62 -3.47 7.29 -8.16
N LEU A 63 -3.38 6.58 -7.03
CA LEU A 63 -3.12 7.18 -5.72
C LEU A 63 -1.79 7.95 -5.72
N ILE A 64 -0.71 7.30 -6.17
CA ILE A 64 0.63 7.91 -6.19
C ILE A 64 0.69 9.09 -7.15
N SER A 65 0.16 8.92 -8.37
CA SER A 65 0.19 9.94 -9.41
C SER A 65 -0.61 11.18 -9.02
N SER A 66 -1.75 10.99 -8.36
CA SER A 66 -2.61 12.11 -7.93
C SER A 66 -2.07 12.85 -6.72
N ARG A 67 -1.25 12.18 -5.88
CA ARG A 67 -0.81 12.66 -4.56
C ARG A 67 -1.96 13.17 -3.68
N LYS A 68 -3.15 12.59 -3.87
CA LYS A 68 -4.37 12.90 -3.14
C LYS A 68 -4.80 11.63 -2.41
N TYR A 69 -4.56 11.61 -1.11
CA TYR A 69 -4.83 10.47 -0.26
C TYR A 69 -6.16 10.72 0.46
N ARG A 70 -7.26 10.31 -0.16
CA ARG A 70 -8.59 10.35 0.47
C ARG A 70 -8.86 9.01 1.13
N ASP A 71 -9.55 9.03 2.26
CA ASP A 71 -9.88 7.84 3.07
C ASP A 71 -10.47 6.73 2.20
N GLU A 72 -11.46 7.06 1.36
CA GLU A 72 -12.12 6.11 0.44
C GLU A 72 -11.16 5.45 -0.56
N ASP A 73 -10.17 6.20 -1.06
CA ASP A 73 -9.19 5.68 -2.00
C ASP A 73 -8.21 4.75 -1.28
N ILE A 74 -7.81 5.09 -0.06
CA ILE A 74 -6.92 4.27 0.80
C ILE A 74 -7.61 2.97 1.18
N ASP A 75 -8.82 3.03 1.72
CA ASP A 75 -9.58 1.86 2.16
C ASP A 75 -9.80 0.89 0.98
N SER A 76 -10.20 1.41 -0.18
CA SER A 76 -10.38 0.60 -1.39
C SER A 76 -9.10 -0.13 -1.81
N ILE A 77 -7.95 0.52 -1.67
CA ILE A 77 -6.65 -0.07 -2.02
C ILE A 77 -6.24 -1.14 -1.00
N LEU A 78 -6.41 -0.85 0.29
CA LEU A 78 -6.06 -1.79 1.37
C LEU A 78 -6.90 -3.06 1.28
N ILE A 79 -8.19 -2.95 0.96
CA ILE A 79 -9.07 -4.11 0.71
C ILE A 79 -8.52 -4.95 -0.45
N LYS A 80 -8.13 -4.33 -1.57
CA LYS A 80 -7.60 -5.05 -2.73
C LYS A 80 -6.29 -5.78 -2.45
N ILE A 81 -5.39 -5.14 -1.72
CA ILE A 81 -4.13 -5.79 -1.30
C ILE A 81 -4.45 -6.94 -0.33
N HIS A 82 -5.42 -6.77 0.57
CA HIS A 82 -5.83 -7.82 1.49
C HIS A 82 -6.43 -9.04 0.76
N GLU A 83 -7.28 -8.83 -0.24
CA GLU A 83 -7.78 -9.90 -1.12
C GLU A 83 -6.63 -10.64 -1.81
N CYS A 84 -5.65 -9.90 -2.32
CA CYS A 84 -4.44 -10.48 -2.91
C CYS A 84 -3.66 -11.31 -1.88
N MET A 85 -3.48 -10.80 -0.66
CA MET A 85 -2.83 -11.52 0.44
C MET A 85 -3.56 -12.83 0.80
N ILE A 86 -4.90 -12.83 0.84
CA ILE A 86 -5.70 -14.05 1.07
C ILE A 86 -5.43 -15.08 -0.02
N ASN A 87 -5.41 -14.67 -1.29
CA ASN A 87 -5.19 -15.56 -2.43
C ASN A 87 -3.83 -16.27 -2.39
N TYR A 88 -2.80 -15.62 -1.83
CA TYR A 88 -1.47 -16.22 -1.64
C TYR A 88 -1.29 -16.92 -0.28
N GLY A 89 -2.35 -17.03 0.53
CA GLY A 89 -2.29 -17.68 1.84
C GLY A 89 -1.45 -16.91 2.85
N CYS A 90 -1.33 -15.59 2.70
CA CYS A 90 -0.58 -14.76 3.61
C CYS A 90 -1.23 -14.75 4.99
N ARG A 91 -0.50 -15.25 5.99
CA ARG A 91 -0.93 -15.13 7.38
C ARG A 91 -0.83 -13.66 7.80
N SER A 92 -1.96 -12.99 7.99
CA SER A 92 -1.94 -11.69 8.64
C SER A 92 -1.70 -11.90 10.13
N ASN A 93 -0.68 -11.25 10.70
CA ASN A 93 -0.57 -11.13 12.16
C ASN A 93 -1.56 -10.08 12.70
N VAL A 94 -2.25 -9.37 11.80
CA VAL A 94 -3.29 -8.41 12.12
C VAL A 94 -4.62 -9.14 12.07
N SER A 95 -5.16 -9.43 13.26
CA SER A 95 -6.55 -9.84 13.44
C SER A 95 -7.44 -8.65 13.09
N ILE A 96 -8.19 -8.74 12.00
CA ILE A 96 -9.38 -7.90 11.83
C ILE A 96 -10.39 -8.49 12.80
N VAL A 97 -10.47 -7.93 13.99
CA VAL A 97 -11.51 -8.30 14.97
C VAL A 97 -12.81 -7.73 14.44
N GLU A 98 -13.75 -8.62 14.08
CA GLU A 98 -15.16 -8.28 13.81
C GLU A 98 -15.85 -7.63 15.01
#